data_AF-A0A060SJU7-F1
#
_entry.id   AF-A0A060SJU7-F1
#
_cell.length_a   1.000
_cell.length_b   1.000
_cell.length_c   1.000
_cell.angle_alpha   90.00
_cell.angle_beta   90.00
_cell.angle_gamma   90.00
#
_symmetry.space_group_name_H-M   'P 1'
#
loop_
_entity.id
_entity.type
_entity.pdbx_description
1 polymer ?
#
loop_
_entity_poly.entity_id
_entity_poly.type
_entity_poly.pdbx_seq_one_letter_code
_entity_poly.pdbx_strand_id
1 'polypeptide(L)'
;MVALADALQGLGTPLNYWGLSYSTMVGAWFMNMFPDRVGNVILDGVLDATSVATKQSYQTVHDHPSASNVTMLMLRAAVYSGLYQPQSWATLANNTLFSDIDSVLHINATQQTRRTLAKRATFSAANSYTEPAVVCADSVDADTSLSMKDIFDEIVNVTRTVSPSLVGAFWPIPWHRCLYWPVRAVERYQGPFDRTLANRVLVIGNAYDNATPFFEAEHTADVLGDQAALVKQNGFGYSTCTANIIRGYLANGTLPADHLTVCEVDDFVELFPGVRSASVTVDNAGFKA
;
A
#
# COMPACT_ATOMS: atom_id res chain seq x y z
N MET A 1 -33.90 25.14 -18.52
CA MET A 1 -33.26 24.26 -19.53
C MET A 1 -34.21 24.01 -20.69
N VAL A 2 -35.33 23.30 -20.49
CA VAL A 2 -36.33 23.00 -21.54
C VAL A 2 -36.91 24.26 -22.22
N ALA A 3 -37.41 25.24 -21.45
CA ALA A 3 -37.95 26.49 -21.99
C ALA A 3 -36.94 27.34 -22.80
N LEU A 4 -35.64 27.18 -22.54
CA LEU A 4 -34.58 27.87 -23.27
C LEU A 4 -34.29 27.19 -24.61
N ALA A 5 -34.37 25.87 -24.66
CA ALA A 5 -34.22 25.09 -25.88
C ALA A 5 -35.39 25.32 -26.85
N ASP A 6 -36.61 25.50 -26.32
CA ASP A 6 -37.79 25.85 -27.13
C ASP A 6 -37.64 27.18 -27.87
N ALA A 7 -36.99 28.17 -27.23
CA ALA A 7 -36.76 29.49 -27.81
C ALA A 7 -35.69 29.50 -28.90
N LEU A 8 -34.74 28.57 -28.86
CA LEU A 8 -33.57 28.55 -29.75
C LEU A 8 -33.69 27.51 -30.87
N GLN A 9 -34.40 26.41 -30.61
CA GLN A 9 -34.46 25.24 -31.49
C GLN A 9 -35.89 24.84 -31.86
N GLY A 10 -36.88 25.65 -31.44
CA GLY A 10 -38.28 25.42 -31.72
C GLY A 10 -39.00 24.67 -30.61
N LEU A 11 -40.30 24.92 -30.51
CA LEU A 11 -41.18 24.35 -29.49
C LEU A 11 -41.28 22.83 -29.63
N GLY A 12 -41.01 22.11 -28.53
CA GLY A 12 -41.16 20.66 -28.45
C GLY A 12 -39.93 19.87 -28.90
N THR A 13 -38.84 20.54 -29.30
CA THR A 13 -37.65 19.88 -29.84
C THR A 13 -36.90 19.09 -28.74
N PRO A 14 -36.37 17.88 -29.03
CA PRO A 14 -35.53 17.12 -28.10
C PRO A 14 -34.23 17.84 -27.73
N LEU A 15 -33.79 17.71 -26.48
CA LEU A 15 -32.64 18.42 -25.92
C LEU A 15 -31.41 17.52 -25.78
N ASN A 16 -30.26 17.96 -26.29
CA ASN A 16 -28.95 17.36 -26.01
C ASN A 16 -28.32 17.99 -24.75
N TYR A 17 -27.68 17.20 -23.86
CA TYR A 17 -27.13 17.67 -22.58
C TYR A 17 -25.83 16.96 -22.20
N TRP A 18 -24.83 17.66 -21.66
CA TRP A 18 -23.63 17.05 -21.06
C TRP A 18 -23.39 17.63 -19.66
N GLY A 19 -23.48 16.80 -18.61
CA GLY A 19 -23.31 17.21 -17.21
C GLY A 19 -22.08 16.59 -16.54
N LEU A 20 -21.30 17.40 -15.82
CA LEU A 20 -20.09 16.99 -15.07
C LEU A 20 -20.30 17.00 -13.55
N SER A 21 -19.74 16.04 -12.80
CA SER A 21 -19.78 15.94 -11.34
C SER A 21 -21.22 16.02 -10.79
N TYR A 22 -21.55 16.94 -9.89
CA TYR A 22 -22.92 17.07 -9.35
C TYR A 22 -23.99 17.32 -10.43
N SER A 23 -23.63 17.89 -11.59
CA SER A 23 -24.55 18.10 -12.71
C SER A 23 -25.02 16.80 -13.37
N THR A 24 -24.43 15.66 -13.02
CA THR A 24 -24.93 14.34 -13.39
C THR A 24 -26.23 13.99 -12.66
N MET A 25 -26.45 14.52 -11.45
CA MET A 25 -27.71 14.41 -10.71
C MET A 25 -28.83 15.24 -11.38
N VAL A 26 -28.49 16.45 -11.84
CA VAL A 26 -29.41 17.33 -12.58
C VAL A 26 -29.78 16.73 -13.94
N GLY A 27 -28.82 16.06 -14.60
CA GLY A 27 -29.08 15.27 -15.79
C GLY A 27 -30.03 14.10 -15.52
N ALA A 28 -29.82 13.36 -14.42
CA ALA A 28 -30.71 12.29 -13.98
C ALA A 28 -32.15 12.79 -13.67
N TRP A 29 -32.31 13.96 -13.06
CA TRP A 29 -33.62 14.56 -12.78
C TRP A 29 -34.34 15.11 -14.03
N PHE A 30 -33.61 15.74 -14.95
CA PHE A 30 -34.15 16.21 -16.24
C PHE A 30 -34.73 15.05 -17.05
N MET A 31 -33.97 13.96 -17.18
CA MET A 31 -34.40 12.78 -17.93
C MET A 31 -35.66 12.12 -17.33
N ASN A 32 -35.87 12.24 -16.01
CA ASN A 32 -37.00 11.62 -15.32
C ASN A 32 -38.25 12.52 -15.20
N MET A 33 -38.13 13.86 -15.20
CA MET A 33 -39.29 14.78 -15.12
C MET A 33 -39.86 15.20 -16.48
N PHE A 34 -39.07 15.13 -17.56
CA PHE A 34 -39.49 15.51 -18.92
C PHE A 34 -38.99 14.49 -19.97
N PRO A 35 -39.39 13.22 -19.89
CA PRO A 35 -38.80 12.13 -20.69
C PRO A 35 -38.97 12.31 -22.19
N ASP A 36 -40.09 12.87 -22.64
CA ASP A 36 -40.40 13.11 -24.07
C ASP A 36 -39.51 14.19 -24.71
N ARG A 37 -38.69 14.89 -23.92
CA ARG A 37 -37.80 15.98 -24.35
C ARG A 37 -36.31 15.58 -24.37
N VAL A 38 -35.97 14.30 -24.17
CA VAL A 38 -34.58 13.81 -24.11
C VAL A 38 -34.01 13.50 -25.52
N GLY A 39 -32.85 14.08 -25.85
CA GLY A 39 -32.08 13.84 -27.09
C GLY A 39 -30.77 13.05 -26.83
N ASN A 40 -29.61 13.58 -27.25
CA ASN A 40 -28.28 13.02 -26.94
C ASN A 40 -27.75 13.55 -25.60
N VAL A 41 -27.63 12.68 -24.58
CA VAL A 41 -27.24 13.07 -23.21
C VAL A 41 -25.96 12.35 -22.72
N ILE A 42 -25.04 13.08 -22.09
CA ILE A 42 -23.80 12.59 -21.48
C ILE A 42 -23.74 13.01 -20.00
N LEU A 43 -23.38 12.10 -19.10
CA LEU A 43 -23.14 12.38 -17.68
C LEU A 43 -21.73 11.92 -17.32
N ASP A 44 -20.90 12.80 -16.77
CA ASP A 44 -19.46 12.62 -16.55
C ASP A 44 -19.11 12.94 -15.08
N GLY A 45 -18.46 12.04 -14.34
CA GLY A 45 -18.29 12.16 -12.88
C GLY A 45 -19.61 11.97 -12.11
N VAL A 46 -20.26 10.82 -12.33
CA VAL A 46 -21.67 10.58 -12.00
C VAL A 46 -21.93 10.33 -10.51
N LEU A 47 -22.87 11.07 -9.91
CA LEU A 47 -23.43 10.76 -8.59
C LEU A 47 -24.64 9.82 -8.72
N ASP A 48 -24.75 8.83 -7.83
CA ASP A 48 -25.85 7.85 -7.86
C ASP A 48 -27.16 8.44 -7.29
N ALA A 49 -28.03 8.87 -8.20
CA ALA A 49 -29.34 9.45 -7.88
C ALA A 49 -30.31 8.48 -7.18
N THR A 50 -30.15 7.18 -7.39
CA THR A 50 -31.02 6.14 -6.80
C THR A 50 -30.62 5.89 -5.37
N SER A 51 -29.31 5.79 -5.10
CA SER A 51 -28.75 5.71 -3.74
C SER A 51 -29.09 6.95 -2.91
N VAL A 52 -29.02 8.15 -3.52
CA VAL A 52 -29.41 9.43 -2.90
C VAL A 52 -30.92 9.53 -2.62
N ALA A 53 -31.77 8.88 -3.41
CA ALA A 53 -33.23 8.92 -3.25
C ALA A 53 -33.81 7.78 -2.37
N THR A 54 -33.14 6.63 -2.25
CA THR A 54 -33.73 5.39 -1.68
C THR A 54 -33.03 4.82 -0.46
N LYS A 55 -31.82 5.29 -0.11
CA LYS A 55 -31.05 4.74 1.01
C LYS A 55 -30.93 5.72 2.16
N GLN A 56 -30.92 5.17 3.38
CA GLN A 56 -30.70 5.96 4.58
C GLN A 56 -29.34 6.67 4.50
N SER A 57 -29.31 7.95 4.84
CA SER A 57 -28.22 8.90 4.57
C SER A 57 -26.83 8.42 5.02
N TYR A 58 -26.70 7.61 6.07
CA TYR A 58 -25.40 7.19 6.60
C TYR A 58 -24.61 6.17 5.75
N GLN A 59 -25.27 5.44 4.83
CA GLN A 59 -24.64 4.56 3.83
C GLN A 59 -24.39 5.30 2.51
N THR A 60 -25.16 6.37 2.27
CA THR A 60 -24.88 7.41 1.27
C THR A 60 -23.71 8.31 1.70
N VAL A 61 -23.45 8.41 3.02
CA VAL A 61 -22.42 9.27 3.65
C VAL A 61 -21.00 8.71 3.52
N HIS A 62 -20.81 7.39 3.38
CA HIS A 62 -19.50 6.83 3.00
C HIS A 62 -19.08 7.25 1.58
N ASP A 63 -20.07 7.64 0.77
CA ASP A 63 -19.91 8.03 -0.62
C ASP A 63 -20.08 9.56 -0.82
N HIS A 64 -20.24 10.33 0.27
CA HIS A 64 -20.18 11.80 0.21
C HIS A 64 -18.98 12.35 1.03
N PRO A 65 -18.06 13.08 0.37
CA PRO A 65 -16.76 13.43 0.94
C PRO A 65 -16.84 14.66 1.85
N SER A 66 -17.13 14.46 3.13
CA SER A 66 -16.64 15.35 4.21
C SER A 66 -16.22 14.60 5.48
N ALA A 67 -16.15 13.28 5.41
CA ALA A 67 -15.53 12.46 6.43
C ALA A 67 -14.00 12.44 6.21
N SER A 68 -13.26 13.31 6.89
CA SER A 68 -11.86 13.02 7.25
C SER A 68 -11.82 11.89 8.29
N ASN A 69 -12.43 10.75 7.97
CA ASN A 69 -12.51 9.62 8.89
C ASN A 69 -11.24 8.80 8.75
N VAL A 70 -10.45 8.75 9.81
CA VAL A 70 -9.40 7.75 9.99
C VAL A 70 -10.04 6.37 9.85
N THR A 71 -9.73 5.65 8.77
CA THR A 71 -10.20 4.27 8.60
C THR A 71 -9.26 3.31 9.31
N MET A 72 -9.76 2.13 9.69
CA MET A 72 -8.92 1.05 10.26
C MET A 72 -7.75 0.69 9.33
N LEU A 73 -7.94 0.82 8.01
CA LEU A 73 -6.89 0.62 7.02
C LEU A 73 -5.78 1.67 7.14
N MET A 74 -6.14 2.94 7.35
CA MET A 74 -5.16 4.03 7.52
C MET A 74 -4.36 3.86 8.82
N LEU A 75 -4.99 3.41 9.91
CA LEU A 75 -4.27 3.12 11.17
C LEU A 75 -3.30 1.95 11.01
N ARG A 76 -3.74 0.86 10.35
CA ARG A 76 -2.88 -0.29 10.08
C ARG A 76 -1.69 0.07 9.19
N ALA A 77 -1.92 0.88 8.15
CA ALA A 77 -0.86 1.38 7.27
C ALA A 77 0.13 2.26 8.04
N ALA A 78 -0.34 3.18 8.90
CA ALA A 78 0.52 4.03 9.71
C ALA A 78 1.37 3.23 10.71
N VAL A 79 0.76 2.26 11.41
CA VAL A 79 1.51 1.35 12.30
C VAL A 79 2.53 0.56 11.50
N TYR A 80 2.13 -0.02 10.36
CA TYR A 80 3.04 -0.79 9.51
C TYR A 80 4.23 0.04 9.02
N SER A 81 4.00 1.25 8.51
CA SER A 81 5.07 2.15 8.11
C SER A 81 5.98 2.57 9.27
N GLY A 82 5.43 2.78 10.46
CA GLY A 82 6.21 3.08 11.66
C GLY A 82 7.10 1.92 12.11
N LEU A 83 6.68 0.67 11.88
CA LEU A 83 7.47 -0.51 12.23
C LEU A 83 8.81 -0.60 11.47
N TYR A 84 8.94 0.01 10.28
CA TYR A 84 10.20 0.06 9.53
C TYR A 84 11.29 0.93 10.19
N GLN A 85 10.91 1.81 11.11
CA GLN A 85 11.82 2.77 11.71
C GLN A 85 11.87 2.60 13.23
N PRO A 86 12.70 1.66 13.75
CA PRO A 86 12.83 1.39 15.19
C PRO A 86 13.11 2.61 16.05
N GLN A 87 13.90 3.55 15.53
CA GLN A 87 14.19 4.84 16.17
C GLN A 87 12.95 5.71 16.41
N SER A 88 11.86 5.46 15.69
CA SER A 88 10.61 6.19 15.83
C SER A 88 9.60 5.48 16.73
N TRP A 89 9.88 4.26 17.21
CA TRP A 89 8.90 3.46 17.94
C TRP A 89 8.47 4.07 19.28
N ALA A 90 9.39 4.66 20.03
CA ALA A 90 9.03 5.41 21.24
C ALA A 90 8.07 6.56 20.91
N THR A 91 8.28 7.23 19.77
CA THR A 91 7.41 8.31 19.30
C THR A 91 6.07 7.76 18.79
N LEU A 92 6.09 6.60 18.13
CA LEU A 92 4.90 5.89 17.69
C LEU A 92 4.00 5.46 18.85
N ALA A 93 4.62 4.93 19.91
CA ALA A 93 3.94 4.46 21.11
C ALA A 93 3.46 5.62 22.01
N ASN A 94 4.25 6.68 22.15
CA ASN A 94 3.92 7.79 23.06
C ASN A 94 3.10 8.90 22.43
N ASN A 95 3.30 9.21 21.14
CA ASN A 95 2.78 10.44 20.53
C ASN A 95 1.96 10.21 19.26
N THR A 96 2.32 9.34 18.31
CA THR A 96 1.66 9.37 16.98
C THR A 96 0.37 8.55 16.86
N LEU A 97 0.15 7.48 17.62
CA LEU A 97 -1.16 6.81 17.53
C LEU A 97 -2.31 7.75 17.93
N PHE A 98 -2.05 8.70 18.84
CA PHE A 98 -3.03 9.70 19.28
C PHE A 98 -2.89 11.03 18.53
N SER A 99 -1.69 11.51 18.18
CA SER A 99 -1.51 12.76 17.45
C SER A 99 -1.73 12.67 15.94
N ASP A 100 -1.60 11.49 15.31
CA ASP A 100 -2.03 11.30 13.91
C ASP A 100 -3.55 11.15 13.81
N ILE A 101 -4.18 10.59 14.85
CA ILE A 101 -5.63 10.71 15.03
C ILE A 101 -5.98 12.19 15.21
N ASP A 102 -5.26 12.93 16.05
CA ASP A 102 -5.51 14.36 16.29
C ASP A 102 -5.21 15.24 15.06
N SER A 103 -4.19 14.96 14.24
CA SER A 103 -3.86 15.73 13.04
C SER A 103 -4.82 15.47 11.87
N VAL A 104 -5.40 14.27 11.80
CA VAL A 104 -6.49 13.93 10.86
C VAL A 104 -7.84 14.46 11.36
N LEU A 105 -8.09 14.45 12.68
CA LEU A 105 -9.29 15.02 13.31
C LEU A 105 -9.25 16.56 13.44
N HIS A 106 -8.06 17.16 13.47
CA HIS A 106 -7.80 18.60 13.53
C HIS A 106 -7.11 19.12 12.27
N ILE A 107 -7.67 18.76 11.10
CA ILE A 107 -7.68 19.74 10.01
C ILE A 107 -8.48 20.93 10.54
N ASN A 108 -7.77 21.86 11.19
CA ASN A 108 -8.32 23.12 11.66
C ASN A 108 -8.87 23.84 10.43
N ALA A 109 -10.19 23.79 10.27
CA ALA A 109 -10.95 24.52 9.23
C ALA A 109 -10.67 26.04 9.27
N THR A 110 -10.02 26.54 10.31
CA THR A 110 -9.61 27.93 10.49
C THR A 110 -8.32 28.33 9.77
N GLN A 111 -7.43 27.40 9.38
CA GLN A 111 -6.24 27.73 8.57
C GLN A 111 -6.53 27.81 7.05
N GLN A 112 -7.79 27.71 6.64
CA GLN A 112 -8.23 27.99 5.27
C GLN A 112 -8.38 29.49 4.94
N THR A 113 -7.96 30.41 5.83
CA THR A 113 -7.92 31.83 5.48
C THR A 113 -6.56 32.23 4.94
N ARG A 114 -6.55 32.50 3.62
CA ARG A 114 -5.45 33.06 2.81
C ARG A 114 -4.42 32.07 2.27
N ARG A 115 -4.88 31.01 1.57
CA ARG A 115 -4.10 30.57 0.40
C ARG A 115 -4.37 31.56 -0.72
N THR A 116 -3.41 32.46 -0.95
CA THR A 116 -3.23 33.11 -2.25
C THR A 116 -3.40 32.08 -3.37
N LEU A 117 -3.88 32.52 -4.55
CA LEU A 117 -4.00 31.75 -5.81
C LEU A 117 -2.62 31.25 -6.30
N ALA A 118 -1.87 30.54 -5.45
CA ALA A 118 -0.67 29.84 -5.80
C ALA A 118 -1.09 28.64 -6.63
N LYS A 119 -0.44 28.51 -7.79
CA LYS A 119 -0.54 27.39 -8.74
C LYS A 119 -1.00 26.12 -8.04
N ARG A 120 -2.15 25.60 -8.48
CA ARG A 120 -2.63 24.26 -8.16
C ARG A 120 -1.40 23.35 -8.29
N ALA A 121 -0.93 22.80 -7.16
CA ALA A 121 0.02 21.72 -7.23
C ALA A 121 -0.65 20.67 -8.10
N THR A 122 -0.10 20.45 -9.29
CA THR A 122 -0.44 19.32 -10.13
C THR A 122 0.02 18.09 -9.38
N PHE A 123 -0.77 17.64 -8.41
CA PHE A 123 -0.80 16.23 -8.09
C PHE A 123 -1.16 15.56 -9.41
N SER A 124 -0.21 14.83 -9.98
CA SER A 124 -0.51 13.88 -11.04
C SER A 124 -1.64 12.99 -10.52
N ALA A 125 -2.86 13.24 -10.97
CA ALA A 125 -4.06 12.51 -10.57
C ALA A 125 -4.15 11.13 -11.25
N ALA A 126 -3.07 10.67 -11.90
CA ALA A 126 -2.95 9.30 -12.34
C ALA A 126 -2.42 8.46 -11.17
N ASN A 127 -3.23 7.51 -10.70
CA ASN A 127 -2.73 6.43 -9.86
C ASN A 127 -1.53 5.79 -10.57
N SER A 128 -0.41 5.65 -9.85
CA SER A 128 0.74 4.93 -10.40
C SER A 128 0.38 3.45 -10.52
N TYR A 129 0.33 2.94 -11.74
CA TYR A 129 0.17 1.52 -12.02
C TYR A 129 1.52 0.78 -12.05
N THR A 130 2.63 1.47 -11.78
CA THR A 130 3.97 0.90 -11.91
C THR A 130 4.20 -0.30 -10.99
N GLU A 131 3.87 -0.18 -9.70
CA GLU A 131 4.04 -1.27 -8.73
C GLU A 131 3.24 -2.53 -9.12
N PRO A 132 1.91 -2.48 -9.34
CA PRO A 132 1.17 -3.67 -9.76
C PRO A 132 1.60 -4.16 -11.15
N ALA A 133 2.02 -3.27 -12.06
CA ALA A 133 2.54 -3.70 -13.36
C ALA A 133 3.80 -4.56 -13.24
N VAL A 134 4.74 -4.17 -12.37
CA VAL A 134 6.00 -4.91 -12.15
C VAL A 134 5.72 -6.19 -11.37
N VAL A 135 5.02 -6.11 -10.24
CA VAL A 135 4.74 -7.28 -9.39
C VAL A 135 3.99 -8.36 -10.17
N CYS A 136 3.00 -7.99 -10.97
CA CYS A 136 2.24 -8.95 -11.77
C CYS A 136 2.97 -9.42 -13.04
N ALA A 137 3.96 -8.66 -13.51
CA ALA A 137 4.86 -9.11 -14.56
C ALA A 137 5.85 -10.18 -14.05
N ASP A 138 6.27 -10.09 -12.80
CA ASP A 138 7.24 -11.01 -12.18
C ASP A 138 6.57 -12.25 -11.54
N SER A 139 5.28 -12.14 -11.21
CA SER A 139 4.50 -13.22 -10.59
C SER A 139 4.01 -14.27 -11.60
N VAL A 140 3.70 -15.46 -11.10
CA VAL A 140 2.99 -16.50 -11.88
C VAL A 140 1.52 -16.12 -12.03
N ASP A 141 0.94 -16.50 -13.16
CA ASP A 141 -0.48 -16.31 -13.43
C ASP A 141 -1.36 -17.01 -12.39
N ALA A 142 -2.51 -16.39 -12.10
CA ALA A 142 -3.52 -17.00 -11.26
C ALA A 142 -3.94 -18.36 -11.85
N ASP A 143 -4.02 -19.38 -10.98
CA ASP A 143 -4.50 -20.69 -11.36
C ASP A 143 -5.96 -20.60 -11.82
N THR A 144 -6.18 -20.87 -13.11
CA THR A 144 -7.51 -20.80 -13.75
C THR A 144 -8.49 -21.86 -13.23
N SER A 145 -8.02 -22.85 -12.47
CA SER A 145 -8.87 -23.86 -11.85
C SER A 145 -9.53 -23.38 -10.54
N LEU A 146 -9.02 -22.30 -9.94
CA LEU A 146 -9.56 -21.73 -8.70
C LEU A 146 -10.69 -20.75 -8.99
N SER A 147 -11.76 -20.79 -8.19
CA SER A 147 -12.80 -19.78 -8.26
C SER A 147 -12.39 -18.50 -7.50
N MET A 148 -13.01 -17.37 -7.82
CA MET A 148 -12.84 -16.13 -7.05
C MET A 148 -13.16 -16.31 -5.55
N LYS A 149 -14.07 -17.24 -5.23
CA LYS A 149 -14.42 -17.58 -3.85
C LYS A 149 -13.26 -18.31 -3.16
N ASP A 150 -12.62 -19.28 -3.82
CA ASP A 150 -11.52 -20.04 -3.23
C ASP A 150 -10.33 -19.12 -2.92
N ILE A 151 -10.04 -18.21 -3.84
CA ILE A 151 -9.01 -17.18 -3.65
C ILE A 151 -9.37 -16.24 -2.49
N PHE A 152 -10.62 -15.78 -2.41
CA PHE A 152 -11.06 -14.90 -1.32
C PHE A 152 -11.00 -15.60 0.04
N ASP A 153 -11.43 -16.86 0.12
CA ASP A 153 -11.38 -17.66 1.34
C ASP A 153 -9.94 -17.85 1.82
N GLU A 154 -8.99 -18.07 0.89
CA GLU A 154 -7.57 -18.18 1.23
C GLU A 154 -6.99 -16.86 1.75
N ILE A 155 -7.31 -15.73 1.10
CA ILE A 155 -6.89 -14.39 1.58
C ILE A 155 -7.42 -14.15 3.01
N VAL A 156 -8.69 -14.49 3.26
CA VAL A 156 -9.30 -14.35 4.60
C VAL A 156 -8.65 -15.30 5.61
N ASN A 157 -8.35 -16.54 5.22
CA ASN A 157 -7.68 -17.53 6.06
C ASN A 157 -6.29 -17.04 6.47
N VAL A 158 -5.43 -16.70 5.50
CA VAL A 158 -4.07 -16.17 5.73
C VAL A 158 -4.10 -14.91 6.59
N THR A 159 -5.03 -13.99 6.30
CA THR A 159 -5.19 -12.77 7.10
C THR A 159 -5.48 -13.11 8.56
N ARG A 160 -6.31 -14.14 8.83
CA ARG A 160 -6.71 -14.52 10.19
C ARG A 160 -5.69 -15.38 10.93
N THR A 161 -4.86 -16.14 10.23
CA THR A 161 -3.92 -17.09 10.84
C THR A 161 -2.51 -16.53 10.99
N VAL A 162 -2.02 -15.78 9.99
CA VAL A 162 -0.62 -15.30 9.95
C VAL A 162 -0.47 -13.94 10.62
N SER A 163 -1.37 -12.99 10.35
CA SER A 163 -1.34 -11.66 10.98
C SER A 163 -2.76 -11.14 11.21
N PRO A 164 -3.47 -11.69 12.22
CA PRO A 164 -4.89 -11.44 12.49
C PRO A 164 -5.25 -9.95 12.68
N SER A 165 -4.28 -9.14 13.09
CA SER A 165 -4.54 -7.86 13.74
C SER A 165 -3.98 -6.64 13.01
N LEU A 166 -2.92 -6.80 12.21
CA LEU A 166 -2.10 -5.66 11.74
C LEU A 166 -1.82 -5.69 10.24
N VAL A 167 -1.08 -6.70 9.76
CA VAL A 167 -0.39 -6.61 8.47
C VAL A 167 -1.05 -7.48 7.39
N GLY A 168 -1.73 -8.57 7.79
CA GLY A 168 -2.27 -9.58 6.86
C GLY A 168 -3.31 -9.04 5.88
N ALA A 169 -4.12 -8.06 6.31
CA ALA A 169 -5.13 -7.43 5.45
C ALA A 169 -4.57 -6.34 4.50
N PHE A 170 -3.31 -5.92 4.71
CA PHE A 170 -2.72 -4.76 4.03
C PHE A 170 -1.54 -5.13 3.12
N TRP A 171 -0.59 -5.92 3.63
CA TRP A 171 0.68 -6.18 2.96
C TRP A 171 0.59 -6.90 1.61
N PRO A 172 -0.28 -7.92 1.41
CA PRO A 172 -0.36 -8.60 0.11
C PRO A 172 -1.23 -7.87 -0.93
N ILE A 173 -1.69 -6.64 -0.65
CA ILE A 173 -2.57 -5.87 -1.56
C ILE A 173 -1.99 -5.75 -2.98
N PRO A 174 -0.70 -5.44 -3.21
CA PRO A 174 -0.14 -5.36 -4.55
C PRO A 174 -0.28 -6.68 -5.34
N TRP A 175 -0.05 -7.82 -4.69
CA TRP A 175 -0.15 -9.15 -5.30
C TRP A 175 -1.59 -9.58 -5.57
N HIS A 176 -2.54 -9.21 -4.71
CA HIS A 176 -3.97 -9.49 -4.96
C HIS A 176 -4.48 -8.88 -6.28
N ARG A 177 -3.82 -7.82 -6.78
CA ARG A 177 -4.19 -7.19 -8.06
C ARG A 177 -3.84 -8.04 -9.27
N CYS A 178 -2.91 -8.98 -9.13
CA CYS A 178 -2.42 -9.80 -10.24
C CYS A 178 -3.47 -10.77 -10.79
N LEU A 179 -4.44 -11.15 -9.96
CA LEU A 179 -5.57 -12.02 -10.32
C LEU A 179 -6.40 -11.49 -11.48
N TYR A 180 -6.56 -10.17 -11.57
CA TYR A 180 -7.34 -9.49 -12.60
C TYR A 180 -6.46 -8.58 -13.48
N TRP A 181 -5.14 -8.68 -13.34
CA TRP A 181 -4.22 -7.88 -14.14
C TRP A 181 -4.36 -8.30 -15.62
N PRO A 182 -4.56 -7.38 -16.57
CA PRO A 182 -4.94 -7.75 -17.94
C PRO A 182 -3.75 -8.09 -18.85
N VAL A 183 -2.52 -7.73 -18.45
CA VAL A 183 -1.31 -7.87 -19.27
C VAL A 183 -0.34 -8.83 -18.60
N ARG A 184 0.44 -9.57 -19.39
CA ARG A 184 1.49 -10.48 -18.90
C ARG A 184 2.84 -10.17 -19.50
N ALA A 185 3.89 -10.42 -18.73
CA ALA A 185 5.26 -10.28 -19.20
C ALA A 185 5.55 -11.33 -20.27
N VAL A 186 6.11 -10.87 -21.39
CA VAL A 186 6.54 -11.75 -22.48
C VAL A 186 7.80 -12.52 -22.09
N GLU A 187 8.72 -11.87 -21.37
CA GLU A 187 10.03 -12.39 -21.01
C GLU A 187 10.22 -12.46 -19.48
N ARG A 188 9.27 -13.10 -18.78
CA ARG A 188 9.41 -13.33 -17.34
C ARG A 188 10.57 -14.29 -17.08
N TYR A 189 11.54 -13.87 -16.27
CA TYR A 189 12.63 -14.75 -15.85
C TYR A 189 12.11 -15.80 -14.87
N GLN A 190 12.29 -17.07 -15.19
CA GLN A 190 11.79 -18.21 -14.40
C GLN A 190 12.94 -18.98 -13.71
N GLY A 191 14.13 -18.38 -13.69
CA GLY A 191 15.35 -19.05 -13.28
C GLY A 191 16.09 -19.72 -14.45
N PRO A 192 17.06 -20.59 -14.15
CA PRO A 192 17.40 -21.05 -12.80
C PRO A 192 18.17 -19.99 -12.00
N PHE A 193 17.93 -19.90 -10.68
CA PHE A 193 18.50 -18.87 -9.79
C PHE A 193 19.86 -19.26 -9.17
N ASP A 194 20.45 -20.37 -9.61
CA ASP A 194 21.67 -21.00 -9.09
C ASP A 194 22.87 -20.92 -10.07
N ARG A 195 22.83 -19.95 -11.00
CA ARG A 195 23.89 -19.81 -12.02
C ARG A 195 25.25 -19.54 -11.37
N THR A 196 26.32 -19.97 -12.05
CA THR A 196 27.69 -19.60 -11.66
C THR A 196 27.90 -18.10 -11.82
N LEU A 197 28.26 -17.44 -10.73
CA LEU A 197 28.50 -16.01 -10.63
C LEU A 197 29.98 -15.69 -10.88
N ALA A 198 30.24 -14.52 -11.45
CA ALA A 198 31.61 -14.04 -11.65
C ALA A 198 32.34 -13.73 -10.33
N ASN A 199 31.58 -13.36 -9.29
CA ASN A 199 32.09 -13.06 -7.96
C ASN A 199 31.13 -13.64 -6.92
N ARG A 200 31.66 -13.92 -5.73
CA ARG A 200 30.82 -14.26 -4.59
C ARG A 200 29.97 -13.05 -4.16
N VAL A 201 28.77 -13.30 -3.67
CA VAL A 201 27.80 -12.28 -3.29
C VAL A 201 27.53 -12.27 -1.78
N LEU A 202 27.22 -11.09 -1.27
CA LEU A 202 26.81 -10.89 0.12
C LEU A 202 25.28 -10.93 0.19
N VAL A 203 24.73 -11.85 0.97
CA VAL A 203 23.29 -11.93 1.28
C VAL A 203 23.10 -11.48 2.72
N ILE A 204 22.19 -10.54 2.95
CA ILE A 204 21.95 -9.97 4.28
C ILE A 204 20.46 -10.06 4.59
N GLY A 205 20.12 -10.61 5.75
CA GLY A 205 18.75 -10.62 6.25
C GLY A 205 18.68 -10.16 7.70
N ASN A 206 17.53 -9.64 8.09
CA ASN A 206 17.26 -9.21 9.46
C ASN A 206 16.27 -10.16 10.14
N ALA A 207 16.60 -10.60 11.36
CA ALA A 207 15.83 -11.57 12.13
C ALA A 207 14.37 -11.14 12.42
N TYR A 208 14.09 -9.83 12.47
CA TYR A 208 12.75 -9.29 12.72
C TYR A 208 12.21 -8.44 11.57
N ASP A 209 12.72 -8.65 10.36
CA ASP A 209 12.15 -8.05 9.16
C ASP A 209 10.75 -8.63 8.91
N ASN A 210 9.72 -7.78 8.93
CA ASN A 210 8.34 -8.19 8.70
C ASN A 210 7.91 -8.10 7.23
N ALA A 211 8.79 -7.61 6.36
CA ALA A 211 8.56 -7.37 4.95
C ALA A 211 9.29 -8.39 4.08
N THR A 212 10.56 -8.62 4.40
CA THR A 212 11.46 -9.61 3.80
C THR A 212 12.09 -10.46 4.90
N PRO A 213 11.34 -11.42 5.48
CA PRO A 213 11.80 -12.16 6.66
C PRO A 213 13.11 -12.91 6.43
N PHE A 214 13.90 -13.11 7.49
CA PHE A 214 15.24 -13.70 7.39
C PHE A 214 15.31 -15.04 6.64
N PHE A 215 14.27 -15.88 6.71
CA PHE A 215 14.25 -17.15 6.00
C PHE A 215 14.34 -17.00 4.47
N GLU A 216 13.89 -15.86 3.91
CA GLU A 216 14.02 -15.58 2.48
C GLU A 216 15.48 -15.31 2.08
N ALA A 217 16.22 -14.62 2.96
CA ALA A 217 17.66 -14.42 2.79
C ALA A 217 18.44 -15.73 2.97
N GLU A 218 18.05 -16.57 3.93
CA GLU A 218 18.60 -17.91 4.13
C GLU A 218 18.38 -18.78 2.88
N HIS A 219 17.14 -18.86 2.39
CA HIS A 219 16.82 -19.59 1.16
C HIS A 219 17.62 -19.10 -0.05
N THR A 220 17.77 -17.77 -0.20
CA THR A 220 18.55 -17.19 -1.29
C THR A 220 20.03 -17.59 -1.18
N ALA A 221 20.61 -17.59 0.02
CA ALA A 221 21.97 -18.04 0.24
C ALA A 221 22.14 -19.54 -0.07
N ASP A 222 21.18 -20.37 0.34
CA ASP A 222 21.17 -21.81 0.06
C ASP A 222 21.13 -22.13 -1.44
N VAL A 223 20.31 -21.40 -2.21
CA VAL A 223 20.22 -21.54 -3.67
C VAL A 223 21.55 -21.17 -4.34
N LEU A 224 22.27 -20.19 -3.80
CA LEU A 224 23.56 -19.73 -4.34
C LEU A 224 24.76 -20.58 -3.86
N GLY A 225 24.61 -21.32 -2.76
CA GLY A 225 25.62 -22.17 -2.16
C GLY A 225 26.91 -21.41 -1.80
N ASP A 226 28.06 -22.00 -2.08
CA ASP A 226 29.39 -21.44 -1.76
C ASP A 226 29.67 -20.07 -2.41
N GLN A 227 28.85 -19.69 -3.39
CA GLN A 227 28.93 -18.39 -4.06
C GLN A 227 28.34 -17.25 -3.24
N ALA A 228 27.65 -17.55 -2.13
CA ALA A 228 27.14 -16.56 -1.20
C ALA A 228 27.90 -16.57 0.13
N ALA A 229 27.84 -15.44 0.85
CA ALA A 229 28.06 -15.39 2.29
C ALA A 229 26.83 -14.74 2.93
N LEU A 230 26.27 -15.37 3.96
CA LEU A 230 25.06 -14.92 4.62
C LEU A 230 25.39 -14.13 5.90
N VAL A 231 24.78 -12.96 6.06
CA VAL A 231 24.84 -12.16 7.28
C VAL A 231 23.45 -12.08 7.90
N LYS A 232 23.34 -12.51 9.16
CA LYS A 232 22.15 -12.34 9.99
C LYS A 232 22.33 -11.13 10.89
N GLN A 233 21.49 -10.11 10.68
CA GLN A 233 21.32 -9.04 11.66
C GLN A 233 20.38 -9.52 12.77
N ASN A 234 20.90 -9.70 13.98
CA ASN A 234 20.20 -10.33 15.12
C ASN A 234 19.31 -9.34 15.90
N GLY A 235 18.54 -8.53 15.20
CA GLY A 235 17.58 -7.62 15.79
C GLY A 235 17.20 -6.48 14.86
N PHE A 236 16.43 -5.50 15.33
CA PHE A 236 15.89 -4.45 14.47
C PHE A 236 16.94 -3.45 13.94
N GLY A 237 16.73 -2.97 12.71
CA GLY A 237 17.58 -1.94 12.09
C GLY A 237 18.93 -2.50 11.58
N TYR A 238 19.92 -1.62 11.46
CA TYR A 238 21.28 -1.97 11.05
C TYR A 238 22.29 -1.68 12.18
N SER A 239 23.19 -2.63 12.42
CA SER A 239 24.32 -2.48 13.34
C SER A 239 25.58 -1.96 12.65
N THR A 240 26.54 -1.52 13.46
CA THR A 240 27.89 -1.15 13.07
C THR A 240 28.64 -2.34 12.48
N CYS A 241 28.39 -3.56 12.99
CA CYS A 241 28.91 -4.82 12.42
C CYS A 241 28.47 -4.98 10.95
N THR A 242 27.17 -4.95 10.69
CA THR A 242 26.62 -5.10 9.33
C THR A 242 27.08 -3.97 8.41
N ALA A 243 27.11 -2.73 8.90
CA ALA A 243 27.60 -1.59 8.13
C ALA A 243 29.08 -1.74 7.73
N ASN A 244 29.94 -2.27 8.60
CA ASN A 244 31.35 -2.51 8.30
C ASN A 244 31.53 -3.62 7.26
N ILE A 245 30.74 -4.69 7.32
CA ILE A 245 30.76 -5.77 6.31
C ILE A 245 30.34 -5.22 4.95
N ILE A 246 29.25 -4.45 4.88
CA ILE A 246 28.78 -3.81 3.63
C ILE A 246 29.87 -2.91 3.04
N ARG A 247 30.52 -2.07 3.88
CA ARG A 247 31.61 -1.20 3.42
C ARG A 247 32.80 -2.00 2.90
N GLY A 248 33.23 -3.05 3.61
CA GLY A 248 34.33 -3.91 3.19
C GLY A 248 34.04 -4.61 1.86
N TYR A 249 32.83 -5.15 1.70
CA TYR A 249 32.41 -5.81 0.47
C TYR A 249 32.34 -4.84 -0.71
N LEU A 250 31.70 -3.67 -0.55
CA LEU A 250 31.59 -2.69 -1.64
C LEU A 250 32.93 -2.04 -2.00
N ALA A 251 33.83 -1.82 -1.03
CA ALA A 251 35.11 -1.19 -1.28
C ALA A 251 36.15 -2.16 -1.84
N ASN A 252 36.22 -3.38 -1.29
CA ASN A 252 37.34 -4.30 -1.50
C ASN A 252 36.91 -5.70 -1.98
N GLY A 253 35.61 -5.97 -2.13
CA GLY A 253 35.08 -7.30 -2.45
C GLY A 253 35.24 -8.32 -1.32
N THR A 254 35.58 -7.87 -0.10
CA THR A 254 35.83 -8.77 1.04
C THR A 254 34.52 -9.27 1.63
N LEU A 255 34.36 -10.59 1.72
CA LEU A 255 33.25 -11.25 2.38
C LEU A 255 33.69 -11.82 3.74
N PRO A 256 32.74 -12.05 4.67
CA PRO A 256 33.02 -12.83 5.86
C PRO A 256 33.58 -14.22 5.51
N ALA A 257 34.43 -14.75 6.39
CA ALA A 257 35.07 -16.07 6.19
C ALA A 257 34.07 -17.22 6.37
N ASP A 258 33.12 -17.05 7.30
CA ASP A 258 32.11 -18.05 7.62
C ASP A 258 30.94 -17.97 6.63
N HIS A 259 30.29 -19.12 6.39
CA HIS A 259 29.07 -19.20 5.56
C HIS A 259 27.93 -18.36 6.15
N LEU A 260 27.81 -18.34 7.48
CA LEU A 260 26.88 -17.51 8.24
C LEU A 260 27.64 -16.66 9.26
N THR A 261 27.48 -15.34 9.18
CA THR A 261 27.98 -14.39 10.19
C THR A 261 26.80 -13.74 10.90
N VAL A 262 26.80 -13.75 12.23
CA VAL A 262 25.75 -13.10 13.04
C VAL A 262 26.28 -11.75 13.53
N CYS A 263 25.57 -10.68 13.20
CA CYS A 263 25.82 -9.34 13.70
C CYS A 263 24.77 -8.97 14.75
N GLU A 264 25.22 -8.82 16.00
CA GLU A 264 24.37 -8.34 17.10
C GLU A 264 23.96 -6.87 16.89
N VAL A 265 22.89 -6.46 17.56
CA VAL A 265 22.46 -5.06 17.53
C VAL A 265 23.38 -4.23 18.43
N ASP A 266 23.68 -3.01 17.99
CA ASP A 266 24.43 -2.09 18.83
C ASP A 266 23.56 -1.60 20.01
N ASP A 267 24.16 -1.49 21.20
CA ASP A 267 23.46 -1.13 22.46
C ASP A 267 23.15 0.38 22.61
N PHE A 268 23.34 1.19 21.56
CA PHE A 268 23.12 2.64 21.63
C PHE A 268 21.70 3.09 21.25
N VAL A 269 20.85 2.19 20.74
CA VAL A 269 19.49 2.54 20.34
C VAL A 269 18.53 2.25 21.50
N GLU A 270 18.01 3.30 22.12
CA GLU A 270 16.90 3.20 23.06
C GLU A 270 15.59 3.08 22.26
N LEU A 271 14.94 1.91 22.32
CA LEU A 271 13.69 1.63 21.59
C LEU A 271 12.49 2.24 22.30
N PHE A 272 12.49 2.18 23.63
CA PHE A 272 11.52 2.80 24.53
C PHE A 272 12.26 3.34 25.76
N PRO A 273 11.69 4.31 26.51
CA PRO A 273 12.30 4.78 27.75
C PRO A 273 12.68 3.60 28.69
N GLY A 274 13.98 3.42 28.91
CA GLY A 274 14.55 2.34 29.73
C GLY A 274 14.74 0.99 29.03
N VAL A 275 14.40 0.85 27.75
CA VAL A 275 14.54 -0.39 26.95
C VAL A 275 15.51 -0.19 25.80
N ARG A 276 16.66 -0.86 25.87
CA ARG A 276 17.70 -0.82 24.83
C ARG A 276 17.51 -1.91 23.78
N SER A 277 17.92 -1.63 22.56
CA SER A 277 17.92 -2.56 21.43
C SER A 277 18.58 -3.91 21.75
N ALA A 278 19.71 -3.92 22.46
CA ALA A 278 20.43 -5.15 22.81
C ALA A 278 19.67 -6.05 23.80
N SER A 279 18.62 -5.54 24.46
CA SER A 279 17.75 -6.35 25.33
C SER A 279 16.66 -7.11 24.57
N VAL A 280 16.43 -6.77 23.30
CA VAL A 280 15.42 -7.37 22.42
C VAL A 280 16.12 -8.14 21.30
N THR A 281 16.71 -9.27 21.66
CA THR A 281 17.36 -10.22 20.73
C THR A 281 16.53 -11.49 20.60
N VAL A 282 16.82 -12.28 19.55
CA VAL A 282 16.11 -13.54 19.25
C VAL A 282 16.08 -14.50 20.44
N ASP A 283 17.13 -14.50 21.27
CA ASP A 283 17.26 -15.37 22.44
C ASP A 283 16.50 -14.87 23.68
N ASN A 284 16.19 -13.57 23.75
CA ASN A 284 15.54 -12.94 24.90
C ASN A 284 14.06 -12.62 24.67
N ALA A 285 13.61 -12.52 23.42
CA ALA A 285 12.28 -12.01 23.11
C ALA A 285 11.12 -13.00 23.37
N GLY A 286 11.38 -14.27 23.67
CA GLY A 286 10.33 -15.24 24.03
C GLY A 286 9.25 -15.49 22.96
N PHE A 287 9.40 -14.93 21.77
CA PHE A 287 8.53 -15.21 20.63
C PHE A 287 8.92 -16.57 20.06
N LYS A 288 8.34 -17.62 20.63
CA LYS A 288 8.25 -18.91 19.94
C LYS A 288 7.39 -18.69 18.70
N ALA A 289 7.98 -19.01 17.54
CA ALA A 289 7.25 -19.17 16.28
C ALA A 289 6.08 -20.14 16.44
#